data_AF-A0A924CQ72-F1
#
_entry.id   AF-A0A924CQ72-F1
#
_cell.length_a   1.000
_cell.length_b   1.000
_cell.length_c   1.000
_cell.angle_alpha   90.00
_cell.angle_beta   90.00
_cell.angle_gamma   90.00
#
_symmetry.space_group_name_H-M   'P 1'
#
loop_
_entity.id
_entity.type
_entity.pdbx_description
1 polymer ?
#
loop_
_entity_poly.entity_id
_entity_poly.type
_entity_poly.pdbx_seq_one_letter_code
_entity_poly.pdbx_strand_id
1 'polypeptide(L)'
;MTQERGYVYVNPTEKLPIAELKFALRRSVERELQLAIFNSCDGFGLARDLAELHIPQTIFMREPVPDRVAQAFLKHFLTAFAHEEQSLYLAVRSAREHLETSESEFLCASWLPMIF
;
A
#
# COMPACT_ATOMS: atom_id res chain seq x y z
N MET A 1 29.92 4.32 -1.89
CA MET A 1 28.56 4.83 -1.61
C MET A 1 27.63 3.64 -1.66
N THR A 2 27.32 3.06 -0.51
CA THR A 2 26.45 1.89 -0.39
C THR A 2 25.03 2.35 -0.71
N GLN A 3 24.49 1.90 -1.84
CA GLN A 3 23.10 2.12 -2.24
C GLN A 3 22.22 1.57 -1.10
N GLU A 4 21.50 2.44 -0.39
CA GLU A 4 20.50 1.99 0.59
C GLU A 4 19.43 1.21 -0.17
N ARG A 5 19.51 -0.13 -0.09
CA ARG A 5 18.53 -1.02 -0.69
C ARG A 5 17.32 -1.03 0.23
N GLY A 6 16.17 -0.59 -0.25
CA GLY A 6 14.92 -0.73 0.49
C GLY A 6 14.59 -2.20 0.77
N TYR A 7 13.79 -2.45 1.79
CA TYR A 7 13.30 -3.79 2.14
C TYR A 7 11.80 -3.74 2.48
N VAL A 8 11.09 -4.82 2.19
CA VAL A 8 9.75 -5.09 2.72
C VAL A 8 9.87 -6.19 3.76
N TYR A 9 9.33 -5.94 4.95
CA TYR A 9 9.24 -6.97 5.98
C TYR A 9 8.06 -7.89 5.68
N VAL A 10 8.33 -9.18 5.55
CA VAL A 10 7.28 -10.21 5.41
C VAL A 10 6.79 -10.62 6.81
N ASN A 11 7.68 -10.57 7.79
CA ASN A 11 7.44 -10.79 9.21
C ASN A 11 8.55 -10.09 10.04
N PRO A 12 8.54 -10.15 11.39
CA PRO A 12 9.54 -9.46 12.21
C PRO A 12 11.01 -9.88 11.99
N THR A 13 11.24 -11.04 11.38
CA THR A 13 12.60 -11.62 11.20
C THR A 13 13.04 -11.67 9.74
N GLU A 14 12.09 -11.66 8.81
CA GLU A 14 12.32 -11.86 7.39
C GLU A 14 12.02 -10.58 6.63
N LYS A 15 13.00 -10.16 5.83
CA LYS A 15 12.91 -9.00 4.98
C LYS A 15 13.29 -9.37 3.55
N LEU A 16 12.51 -8.88 2.60
CA LEU A 16 12.70 -9.06 1.18
C LEU A 16 13.30 -7.78 0.58
N PRO A 17 14.44 -7.84 -0.13
CA PRO A 17 14.94 -6.70 -0.88
C PRO A 17 13.94 -6.25 -1.95
N ILE A 18 13.80 -4.95 -2.19
CA ILE A 18 12.90 -4.44 -3.25
C ILE A 18 13.22 -5.05 -4.62
N ALA A 19 14.50 -5.33 -4.92
CA ALA A 19 14.91 -5.99 -6.16
C ALA A 19 14.30 -7.39 -6.33
N GLU A 20 14.21 -8.18 -5.26
CA GLU A 20 13.60 -9.51 -5.29
C GLU A 20 12.07 -9.42 -5.36
N LEU A 21 11.47 -8.49 -4.62
CA LEU A 21 10.05 -8.19 -4.71
C LEU A 21 9.65 -7.84 -6.15
N LYS A 22 10.43 -6.98 -6.79
CA LYS A 22 10.22 -6.55 -8.17
C LYS A 22 10.30 -7.70 -9.16
N PHE A 23 11.26 -8.60 -8.99
CA PHE A 23 11.35 -9.82 -9.80
C PHE A 23 10.10 -10.70 -9.64
N ALA A 24 9.63 -10.91 -8.41
CA ALA A 24 8.42 -11.69 -8.15
C ALA A 24 7.17 -11.03 -8.75
N LEU A 25 7.04 -9.70 -8.60
CA LEU A 25 5.90 -8.95 -9.12
C LEU A 25 5.85 -8.92 -10.65
N ARG A 26 6.99 -8.91 -11.38
CA ARG A 26 6.99 -9.02 -12.85
C ARG A 26 6.22 -10.24 -13.32
N ARG A 27 6.48 -11.40 -12.71
CA ARG A 27 5.78 -12.65 -13.03
C ARG A 27 4.28 -12.59 -12.70
N SER A 28 3.91 -11.86 -11.65
CA SER A 28 2.50 -11.65 -11.30
C SER A 28 1.81 -10.71 -12.30
N VAL A 29 2.49 -9.67 -12.77
CA VAL A 29 1.98 -8.76 -13.81
C VAL A 29 1.78 -9.50 -15.13
N GLU A 30 2.69 -10.39 -15.52
CA GLU A 30 2.52 -11.29 -16.67
C GLU A 30 1.29 -12.21 -16.53
N ARG A 31 0.78 -12.38 -15.30
CA ARG A 31 -0.42 -13.14 -14.95
C ARG A 31 -1.59 -12.22 -14.56
N GLU A 32 -1.62 -11.01 -15.12
CA GLU A 32 -2.72 -10.05 -15.00
C GLU A 32 -2.95 -9.52 -13.57
N LEU A 33 -1.89 -9.34 -12.77
CA LEU A 33 -2.00 -8.59 -11.51
C LEU A 33 -2.65 -7.22 -11.75
N GLN A 34 -3.84 -7.01 -11.16
CA GLN A 34 -4.64 -5.78 -11.36
C GLN A 34 -4.39 -4.71 -10.29
N LEU A 35 -4.22 -5.13 -9.03
CA LEU A 35 -4.12 -4.25 -7.88
C LEU A 35 -3.01 -4.72 -6.95
N ALA A 36 -2.15 -3.80 -6.53
CA ALA A 36 -1.22 -4.02 -5.44
C ALA A 36 -1.44 -2.99 -4.32
N ILE A 37 -1.31 -3.42 -3.07
CA ILE A 37 -1.50 -2.56 -1.89
C ILE A 37 -0.26 -2.71 -1.03
N PHE A 38 0.48 -1.62 -0.84
CA PHE A 38 1.72 -1.61 -0.08
C PHE A 38 1.59 -0.73 1.16
N ASN A 39 1.55 -1.38 2.32
CA ASN A 39 1.83 -0.70 3.58
C ASN A 39 3.35 -0.50 3.70
N SER A 40 3.85 0.66 3.28
CA SER A 40 5.28 0.96 3.27
C SER A 40 5.51 2.34 3.85
N CYS A 41 6.62 2.50 4.58
CA CYS A 41 6.99 3.77 5.21
C CYS A 41 7.66 4.76 4.24
N ASP A 42 8.11 4.29 3.08
CA ASP A 42 8.57 5.11 1.96
C ASP A 42 7.77 4.74 0.71
N GLY A 43 6.48 5.12 0.72
CA GLY A 43 5.57 4.80 -0.38
C GLY A 43 5.99 5.43 -1.70
N PHE A 44 6.65 6.61 -1.66
CA PHE A 44 7.11 7.28 -2.88
C PHE A 44 8.33 6.59 -3.51
N GLY A 45 9.33 6.22 -2.69
CA GLY A 45 10.48 5.45 -3.16
C GLY A 45 10.06 4.09 -3.72
N LEU A 46 9.16 3.39 -3.02
CA LEU A 46 8.62 2.11 -3.48
C LEU A 46 7.80 2.25 -4.77
N ALA A 47 6.91 3.25 -4.86
CA ALA A 47 6.12 3.51 -6.06
C ALA A 47 7.02 3.77 -7.27
N ARG A 48 8.07 4.59 -7.12
CA ARG A 48 9.06 4.85 -8.19
C ARG A 48 9.78 3.57 -8.60
N ASP A 49 10.23 2.76 -7.64
CA ASP A 49 10.99 1.55 -7.92
C ASP A 49 10.14 0.46 -8.63
N LEU A 50 8.83 0.45 -8.35
CA LEU A 50 7.85 -0.45 -8.96
C LEU A 50 7.15 0.13 -10.20
N ALA A 51 7.30 1.41 -10.51
CA ALA A 51 6.62 2.07 -11.64
C ALA A 51 6.86 1.37 -12.99
N GLU A 52 8.08 0.85 -13.22
CA GLU A 52 8.40 0.11 -14.44
C GLU A 52 7.68 -1.23 -14.59
N LEU A 53 7.02 -1.72 -13.53
CA LEU A 53 6.21 -2.93 -13.59
C LEU A 53 4.85 -2.70 -14.23
N HIS A 54 4.43 -1.44 -14.41
CA HIS A 54 3.15 -1.08 -15.03
C HIS A 54 1.96 -1.81 -14.39
N ILE A 55 1.97 -1.96 -13.05
CA ILE A 55 0.83 -2.50 -12.31
C ILE A 55 -0.35 -1.53 -12.53
N PRO A 56 -1.53 -1.99 -12.97
CA PRO A 56 -2.61 -1.11 -13.40
C PRO A 56 -3.06 -0.13 -12.32
N GLN A 57 -3.14 -0.58 -11.07
CA GLN A 57 -3.50 0.24 -9.93
C GLN A 57 -2.64 -0.16 -8.73
N THR A 58 -2.07 0.84 -8.04
CA THR A 58 -1.35 0.58 -6.81
C THR A 58 -1.74 1.54 -5.70
N ILE A 59 -1.95 1.02 -4.49
CA ILE A 59 -2.24 1.81 -3.29
C ILE A 59 -1.02 1.83 -2.37
N PHE A 60 -0.58 3.02 -1.97
CA PHE A 60 0.56 3.22 -1.05
C PHE A 60 0.20 4.16 0.08
N MET A 61 1.02 4.12 1.14
CA MET A 61 1.00 5.11 2.22
C MET A 61 2.04 6.19 1.91
N ARG A 62 1.62 7.46 1.87
CA ARG A 62 2.49 8.59 1.50
C ARG A 62 3.67 8.83 2.44
N GLU A 63 3.49 8.49 3.70
CA GLU A 63 4.42 8.73 4.80
C GLU A 63 4.46 7.47 5.70
N PRO A 64 5.48 7.35 6.58
CA PRO A 64 5.50 6.33 7.61
C PRO A 64 4.21 6.35 8.43
N VAL A 65 3.53 5.19 8.46
CA VAL A 65 2.25 5.02 9.15
C VAL A 65 2.39 3.91 10.19
N PRO A 66 1.81 4.05 11.39
CA PRO A 66 1.74 2.95 12.34
C PRO A 66 0.97 1.75 11.76
N ASP A 67 1.44 0.54 12.01
CA ASP A 67 0.81 -0.69 11.51
C ASP A 67 -0.69 -0.76 11.78
N ARG A 68 -1.15 -0.31 12.95
CA ARG A 68 -2.58 -0.29 13.30
C ARG A 68 -3.43 0.53 12.33
N VAL A 69 -2.92 1.67 11.84
CA VAL A 69 -3.64 2.54 10.91
C VAL A 69 -3.69 1.89 9.53
N ALA A 70 -2.58 1.30 9.07
CA ALA A 70 -2.58 0.57 7.81
C ALA A 70 -3.46 -0.67 7.84
N GLN A 71 -3.50 -1.39 8.97
CA GLN A 71 -4.41 -2.52 9.17
C GLN A 71 -5.88 -2.06 9.22
N ALA A 72 -6.18 -0.94 9.87
CA ALA A 72 -7.52 -0.36 9.90
C ALA A 72 -7.96 0.05 8.48
N PHE A 73 -7.09 0.75 7.75
CA PHE A 73 -7.32 1.09 6.34
C PHE A 73 -7.65 -0.16 5.53
N LEU A 74 -6.80 -1.19 5.60
CA LEU A 74 -6.97 -2.41 4.81
C LEU A 74 -8.30 -3.10 5.13
N LYS A 75 -8.71 -3.16 6.40
CA LYS A 75 -10.01 -3.72 6.80
C LYS A 75 -11.16 -2.94 6.18
N HIS A 76 -11.21 -1.61 6.36
CA HIS A 76 -12.28 -0.78 5.81
C HIS A 76 -12.30 -0.80 4.29
N PHE A 77 -11.13 -0.79 3.65
CA PHE A 77 -11.01 -0.91 2.20
C PHE A 77 -11.57 -2.24 1.71
N LEU A 78 -11.21 -3.37 2.33
CA LEU A 78 -11.72 -4.69 1.94
C LEU A 78 -13.23 -4.82 2.19
N THR A 79 -13.77 -4.22 3.26
CA THR A 79 -15.21 -4.14 3.47
C THR A 79 -15.89 -3.38 2.33
N ALA A 80 -15.44 -2.15 2.04
CA ALA A 80 -16.04 -1.33 1.00
C ALA A 80 -15.88 -1.94 -0.40
N PHE A 81 -14.71 -2.49 -0.72
CA PHE A 81 -14.40 -3.02 -2.05
C PHE A 81 -14.98 -4.42 -2.30
N ALA A 82 -14.80 -5.35 -1.35
CA ALA A 82 -15.13 -6.76 -1.56
C ALA A 82 -16.50 -7.17 -1.00
N HIS A 83 -16.98 -6.52 0.06
CA HIS A 83 -18.28 -6.84 0.66
C HIS A 83 -19.40 -5.92 0.17
N GLU A 84 -19.12 -4.63 0.03
CA GLU A 84 -20.10 -3.63 -0.43
C GLU A 84 -20.02 -3.36 -1.95
N GLU A 85 -19.06 -4.00 -2.63
CA GLU A 85 -18.87 -3.94 -4.09
C GLU A 85 -18.69 -2.50 -4.64
N GLN A 86 -18.14 -1.61 -3.82
CA GLN A 86 -17.81 -0.25 -4.26
C GLN A 86 -16.67 -0.27 -5.29
N SER A 87 -16.68 0.70 -6.21
CA SER A 87 -15.55 0.87 -7.14
C SER A 87 -14.26 1.16 -6.38
N LEU A 88 -13.10 0.83 -6.96
CA LEU A 88 -11.79 0.99 -6.30
C LEU A 88 -11.61 2.37 -5.65
N TYR A 89 -11.90 3.44 -6.41
CA TYR A 89 -11.78 4.81 -5.95
C TYR A 89 -12.75 5.15 -4.82
N LEU A 90 -13.99 4.65 -4.89
CA LEU A 90 -14.97 4.83 -3.82
C LEU A 90 -14.54 4.06 -2.57
N ALA A 91 -14.11 2.82 -2.70
CA ALA A 91 -13.65 2.02 -1.57
C ALA A 91 -12.44 2.66 -0.86
N VAL A 92 -11.47 3.21 -1.61
CA VAL A 92 -10.36 3.96 -1.03
C VAL A 92 -10.86 5.22 -0.32
N ARG A 93 -11.81 5.96 -0.90
CA ARG A 93 -12.39 7.14 -0.25
C ARG A 93 -13.11 6.77 1.04
N SER A 94 -14.01 5.79 1.01
CA SER A 94 -14.76 5.30 2.18
C SER A 94 -13.81 4.83 3.29
N ALA A 95 -12.74 4.09 2.93
CA ALA A 95 -11.74 3.66 3.90
C ALA A 95 -10.98 4.83 4.53
N ARG A 96 -10.69 5.90 3.77
CA ARG A 96 -10.06 7.11 4.30
C ARG A 96 -10.99 7.89 5.24
N GLU A 97 -12.27 8.00 4.90
CA GLU A 97 -13.29 8.61 5.77
C GLU A 97 -13.38 7.87 7.12
N HIS A 98 -13.33 6.53 7.11
CA HIS A 98 -13.29 5.76 8.36
C HIS A 98 -12.05 6.05 9.21
N LEU A 99 -10.89 6.33 8.60
CA LEU A 99 -9.68 6.70 9.32
C LEU A 99 -9.77 8.09 10.00
N GLU A 100 -10.67 8.97 9.58
CA GLU A 100 -10.87 10.28 10.24
C GLU A 100 -11.25 10.09 11.72
N THR A 101 -12.01 9.03 12.02
CA THR A 101 -12.35 8.67 13.42
C THR A 101 -11.14 8.32 14.28
N SER A 102 -10.01 7.97 13.65
CA SER A 102 -8.74 7.65 14.31
C SER A 102 -7.76 8.84 14.35
N GLU A 103 -8.14 10.01 13.84
CA GLU A 103 -7.26 11.20 13.82
C GLU A 103 -7.02 11.84 15.19
N SER A 104 -7.84 11.49 16.18
CA SER A 104 -7.58 11.82 17.59
C SER A 104 -6.28 11.20 18.10
N GLU A 105 -5.83 10.09 17.49
CA GLU A 105 -4.61 9.37 17.87
C GLU A 105 -3.51 9.45 16.80
N PHE A 106 -3.88 9.57 15.51
CA PHE A 106 -2.96 9.65 14.37
C PHE A 106 -3.31 10.81 13.45
N LEU A 107 -2.64 11.95 13.69
CA LEU A 107 -2.84 13.16 12.90
C LEU A 107 -2.75 12.86 11.40
N CYS A 108 -3.79 13.27 10.67
CA CYS A 108 -3.89 13.16 9.21
C CYS A 108 -3.80 11.73 8.65
N ALA A 109 -4.16 10.70 9.44
CA ALA A 109 -4.18 9.31 8.98
C ALA A 109 -5.01 9.10 7.70
N SER A 110 -6.11 9.84 7.55
CA SER A 110 -6.97 9.77 6.36
C SER A 110 -6.30 10.29 5.08
N TRP A 111 -5.16 11.01 5.16
CA TRP A 111 -4.45 11.58 4.01
C TRP A 111 -3.35 10.65 3.46
N LEU A 112 -3.03 9.58 4.19
CA LEU A 112 -1.90 8.70 3.90
C LEU A 112 -2.16 7.75 2.73
N PRO A 113 -3.32 7.07 2.61
CA PRO A 113 -3.55 6.16 1.50
C PRO A 113 -3.76 6.91 0.18
N MET A 114 -2.95 6.58 -0.84
CA MET A 114 -3.09 7.12 -2.20
C MET A 114 -3.06 6.03 -3.26
N ILE A 115 -3.84 6.25 -4.31
CA ILE A 115 -3.75 5.51 -5.57
C ILE A 115 -2.69 6.19 -6.45
N PHE A 116 -1.84 5.40 -7.09
CA PHE A 116 -0.88 5.80 -8.12
C PHE A 116 -1.21 5.11 -9.43
#